data_AF-A0A519TVP1-F1
#
_entry.id   AF-A0A519TVP1-F1
#
_cell.length_a   1.000
_cell.length_b   1.000
_cell.length_c   1.000
_cell.angle_alpha   90.00
_cell.angle_beta   90.00
_cell.angle_gamma   90.00
#
_symmetry.space_group_name_H-M   'P 1'
#
loop_
_entity.id
_entity.type
_entity.pdbx_description
1 polymer ?
#
loop_
_entity_poly.entity_id
_entity_poly.type
_entity_poly.pdbx_seq_one_letter_code
_entity_poly.pdbx_strand_id
1 'polypeptide(L)'
;MNLFSYATLASYEWQHPRLLLLLALVPLLPLLRGLLARRRRQVMVAFGPGGIRPDWRAGLRFIPVIVLALSLALLVIAVARPQRPSEHLTQTGRGIDIVLALDVSGSMEIEDLKPTRLEAAKRLARRFVQRQAQG
;
A
#
# COMPACT_ATOMS: atom_id res chain seq x y z
N MET A 1 13.59 -4.88 14.86
CA MET A 1 12.78 -5.55 13.81
C MET A 1 13.67 -5.79 12.59
N ASN A 2 13.85 -7.05 12.16
CA ASN A 2 14.63 -7.35 10.95
C ASN A 2 13.79 -7.11 9.69
N LEU A 3 14.13 -6.06 8.96
CA LEU A 3 13.51 -5.69 7.68
C LEU A 3 13.71 -6.73 6.58
N PHE A 4 14.72 -7.59 6.72
CA PHE A 4 15.12 -8.58 5.72
C PHE A 4 14.80 -10.03 6.10
N SER A 5 13.98 -10.25 7.13
CA SER A 5 13.50 -11.62 7.44
C SER A 5 12.57 -12.12 6.33
N TYR A 6 12.64 -13.42 6.01
CA TYR A 6 11.70 -14.05 5.07
C TYR A 6 10.24 -13.79 5.45
N ALA A 7 9.92 -13.90 6.74
CA ALA A 7 8.59 -13.60 7.26
C ALA A 7 8.16 -12.15 6.98
N THR A 8 9.11 -11.20 6.98
CA THR A 8 8.83 -9.80 6.68
C THR A 8 8.53 -9.56 5.21
N LEU A 9 9.25 -10.24 4.32
CA LEU A 9 9.04 -10.13 2.87
C LEU A 9 7.76 -10.85 2.43
N ALA A 10 7.46 -11.99 3.05
CA ALA A 10 6.25 -12.76 2.78
C ALA A 10 4.96 -12.08 3.28
N SER A 11 5.06 -11.19 4.28
CA SER A 11 3.90 -10.45 4.80
C SER A 11 3.46 -9.27 3.92
N TYR A 12 4.07 -9.04 2.75
CA TYR A 12 3.67 -7.95 1.87
C TYR A 12 2.49 -8.35 1.00
N GLU A 13 1.46 -7.51 1.01
CA GLU A 13 0.32 -7.61 0.11
C GLU A 13 0.39 -6.51 -0.96
N TRP A 14 -0.10 -6.82 -2.16
CA TRP A 14 -0.13 -5.89 -3.27
C TRP A 14 -1.52 -5.28 -3.39
N GLN A 15 -1.63 -3.96 -3.32
CA GLN A 15 -2.93 -3.30 -3.51
C GLN A 15 -3.42 -3.40 -4.96
N HIS A 16 -2.49 -3.34 -5.93
CA HIS A 16 -2.81 -3.37 -7.35
C HIS A 16 -2.02 -4.46 -8.08
N PRO A 17 -2.30 -5.76 -7.83
CA PRO A 17 -1.50 -6.87 -8.38
C PRO A 17 -1.53 -6.92 -9.90
N ARG A 18 -2.63 -6.45 -10.53
CA ARG A 18 -2.78 -6.42 -12.00
C ARG A 18 -1.72 -5.53 -12.68
N LEU A 19 -1.19 -4.52 -11.99
CA LEU A 19 -0.16 -3.64 -12.54
C LEU A 19 1.18 -4.34 -12.73
N LEU A 20 1.42 -5.46 -12.03
CA LEU A 20 2.62 -6.27 -12.26
C LEU A 20 2.66 -6.87 -13.67
N LEU A 21 1.52 -6.97 -14.37
CA LEU A 21 1.51 -7.38 -15.79
C LEU A 21 2.28 -6.39 -16.68
N LEU A 22 2.38 -5.11 -16.29
CA LEU A 22 3.20 -4.12 -17.00
C LEU A 22 4.70 -4.47 -16.98
N LEU A 23 5.14 -5.31 -16.02
CA LEU A 23 6.51 -5.79 -15.98
C LEU A 23 6.86 -6.61 -17.23
N ALA A 24 5.88 -7.30 -17.83
CA ALA A 24 6.06 -8.03 -19.08
C ALA A 24 6.33 -7.09 -20.28
N LEU A 25 5.96 -5.81 -20.19
CA LEU A 25 6.22 -4.81 -21.23
C LEU A 25 7.68 -4.31 -21.19
N VAL A 26 8.34 -4.37 -20.03
CA VAL A 26 9.72 -3.92 -19.83
C VAL A 26 10.72 -4.60 -20.79
N PRO A 27 10.75 -5.95 -20.94
CA PRO A 27 11.62 -6.60 -21.91
C PRO A 27 11.17 -6.42 -23.37
N LEU A 28 9.90 -6.07 -23.61
CA LEU A 28 9.37 -5.92 -24.96
C LEU A 28 9.94 -4.67 -25.66
N LEU A 29 10.21 -3.59 -24.92
CA LEU A 29 10.79 -2.35 -25.44
C LEU A 29 12.18 -2.55 -26.10
N PRO A 30 13.19 -3.13 -25.43
CA PRO A 30 14.48 -3.39 -26.05
C PRO A 30 14.41 -4.46 -27.16
N LEU A 31 13.52 -5.46 -27.01
CA LEU A 31 13.31 -6.49 -28.04
C LEU A 31 12.78 -5.87 -29.34
N LEU A 32 11.73 -5.04 -29.25
CA LEU A 32 11.13 -4.35 -30.38
C LEU A 32 12.14 -3.40 -31.04
N ARG A 33 12.90 -2.64 -30.24
CA ARG A 33 13.97 -1.76 -30.74
C ARG A 33 15.04 -2.55 -31.49
N GLY A 34 15.43 -3.72 -30.96
CA GLY A 34 16.37 -4.64 -31.61
C GLY A 34 15.84 -5.19 -32.93
N LEU A 35 14.57 -5.59 -33.00
CA LEU A 35 13.91 -6.08 -34.23
C LEU A 35 13.84 -4.99 -35.31
N LEU A 36 13.46 -3.76 -34.95
CA LEU A 36 13.42 -2.61 -35.87
C LEU A 36 14.82 -2.22 -36.36
N ALA A 37 15.82 -2.24 -35.47
CA ALA A 37 17.21 -1.98 -35.84
C ALA A 37 17.80 -3.05 -36.76
N ARG A 38 17.43 -4.32 -36.57
CA ARG A 38 17.80 -5.43 -37.49
C ARG A 38 17.21 -5.22 -38.88
N ARG A 39 15.94 -4.82 -38.99
CA ARG A 39 15.30 -4.50 -40.29
C ARG A 39 15.99 -3.33 -41.00
N ARG A 40 16.40 -2.28 -40.28
CA ARG A 40 17.14 -1.15 -40.88
C ARG A 40 18.55 -1.52 -41.34
N ARG A 41 19.22 -2.45 -40.64
CA ARG A 41 20.55 -2.94 -41.04
C ARG A 41 20.53 -3.80 -42.31
N GLN A 42 19.39 -4.39 -42.68
CA GLN A 42 19.26 -5.14 -43.93
C GLN A 42 19.22 -4.25 -45.19
N VAL A 43 19.01 -2.93 -45.03
CA VAL A 43 18.93 -1.96 -46.14
C VAL A 43 20.27 -1.23 -46.37
N MET A 44 21.24 -1.36 -45.47
CA MET A 44 22.60 -0.84 -45.65
C MET A 44 23.61 -1.96 -45.44
N VAL A 45 23.90 -2.71 -46.51
CA VAL A 45 25.03 -3.64 -46.53
C VAL A 45 25.91 -3.34 -47.74
N ALA A 46 26.84 -2.42 -47.54
CA ALA A 46 28.03 -2.26 -48.37
C ALA A 46 29.18 -1.80 -47.48
N PHE A 47 29.72 -2.69 -46.64
CA PHE A 47 31.04 -2.52 -46.04
C PHE A 47 31.74 -3.88 -46.00
N GLY A 48 32.94 -3.90 -46.57
CA GLY A 48 33.75 -5.09 -46.87
C GLY A 48 34.31 -5.82 -45.65
N PRO A 49 35.08 -6.90 -45.88
CA PRO A 49 35.43 -7.88 -44.86
C PRO A 49 36.54 -7.34 -43.94
N GLY A 50 36.14 -6.61 -42.90
CA GLY A 50 37.01 -6.23 -41.78
C GLY A 50 36.64 -7.05 -40.55
N GLY A 51 37.52 -7.96 -40.13
CA GLY A 51 37.31 -8.84 -38.99
C GLY A 51 36.99 -8.06 -37.71
N ILE A 52 35.79 -8.29 -37.18
CA ILE A 52 35.33 -7.66 -35.94
C ILE A 52 36.02 -8.37 -34.76
N ARG A 53 37.04 -7.72 -34.18
CA ARG A 53 37.62 -8.18 -32.91
C ARG A 53 36.58 -7.96 -31.79
N PRO A 54 36.34 -8.95 -30.90
CA PRO A 54 35.44 -8.76 -29.77
C PRO A 54 36.05 -7.74 -28.79
N ASP A 55 35.52 -6.52 -28.79
CA ASP A 55 35.88 -5.47 -27.86
C ASP A 55 34.95 -5.52 -26.64
N TRP A 56 35.50 -5.57 -25.42
CA TRP A 56 34.70 -5.53 -24.18
C TRP A 56 33.87 -4.24 -24.08
N ARG A 57 34.34 -3.16 -24.71
CA ARG A 57 33.61 -1.89 -24.81
C ARG A 57 32.34 -2.01 -25.65
N ALA A 58 32.25 -3.01 -26.52
CA ALA A 58 31.01 -3.32 -27.24
C ALA A 58 29.89 -3.81 -26.28
N GLY A 59 30.24 -4.32 -25.09
CA GLY A 59 29.30 -4.68 -24.04
C GLY A 59 28.69 -3.46 -23.32
N LEU A 60 29.45 -2.36 -23.21
CA LEU A 60 29.00 -1.13 -22.53
C LEU A 60 27.78 -0.49 -23.19
N ARG A 61 27.54 -0.77 -24.48
CA ARG A 61 26.34 -0.31 -25.20
C ARG A 61 25.03 -0.83 -24.61
N PHE A 62 25.07 -1.95 -23.87
CA PHE A 62 23.89 -2.55 -23.25
C PHE A 62 23.58 -1.95 -21.88
N ILE A 63 24.54 -1.27 -21.24
CA ILE A 63 24.36 -0.68 -19.90
C ILE A 63 23.16 0.28 -19.87
N PRO A 64 23.01 1.26 -20.79
CA PRO A 64 21.87 2.17 -20.75
C PRO A 64 20.52 1.46 -20.89
N VAL A 65 20.47 0.38 -21.67
CA VAL A 65 19.26 -0.42 -21.89
C VAL A 65 18.89 -1.20 -20.62
N ILE A 66 19.88 -1.82 -19.97
CA ILE A 66 19.67 -2.57 -18.73
C ILE A 66 19.25 -1.63 -17.60
N VAL A 67 19.92 -0.48 -17.46
CA VAL A 67 19.58 0.52 -16.44
C VAL A 67 18.16 1.03 -16.66
N LEU A 68 17.78 1.39 -17.90
CA LEU A 68 16.41 1.84 -18.20
C LEU A 68 15.36 0.76 -17.88
N ALA A 69 15.64 -0.50 -18.25
CA ALA A 69 14.74 -1.62 -17.95
C ALA A 69 14.57 -1.81 -16.43
N LEU A 70 15.66 -1.75 -15.67
CA LEU A 70 15.63 -1.87 -14.21
C LEU A 70 14.87 -0.70 -13.57
N SER A 71 15.09 0.54 -14.03
CA SER A 71 14.36 1.72 -13.55
C SER A 71 12.86 1.59 -13.81
N LEU A 72 12.45 1.13 -14.99
CA LEU A 72 11.04 0.89 -15.30
C LEU A 72 10.44 -0.23 -14.44
N ALA A 73 11.18 -1.32 -14.22
CA ALA A 73 10.74 -2.41 -13.36
C ALA A 73 10.51 -1.94 -11.91
N LEU A 74 11.45 -1.16 -11.37
CA LEU A 74 11.33 -0.57 -10.03
C LEU A 74 10.13 0.38 -9.94
N LEU A 75 9.88 1.18 -10.99
CA LEU A 75 8.74 2.08 -11.05
C LEU A 75 7.40 1.31 -11.07
N VAL A 76 7.31 0.23 -11.85
CA VAL A 76 6.12 -0.65 -11.85
C VAL A 76 5.88 -1.28 -10.48
N ILE A 77 6.94 -1.77 -9.83
CA ILE A 77 6.87 -2.32 -8.47
C ILE A 77 6.40 -1.25 -7.47
N ALA A 78 6.94 -0.04 -7.54
CA ALA A 78 6.54 1.07 -6.68
C ALA A 78 5.06 1.44 -6.86
N VAL A 79 4.58 1.51 -8.11
CA VAL A 79 3.19 1.83 -8.42
C VAL A 79 2.23 0.70 -8.06
N ALA A 80 2.66 -0.57 -8.14
CA ALA A 80 1.88 -1.71 -7.65
C ALA A 80 1.66 -1.67 -6.12
N ARG A 81 2.38 -0.77 -5.43
CA ARG A 81 2.20 -0.35 -4.04
C ARG A 81 2.21 -1.54 -3.06
N PRO A 82 3.38 -2.21 -2.89
CA PRO A 82 3.55 -3.25 -1.90
C PRO A 82 3.37 -2.65 -0.51
N GLN A 83 2.38 -3.14 0.23
CA GLN A 83 2.08 -2.67 1.57
C GLN A 83 2.14 -3.85 2.53
N ARG A 84 2.65 -3.59 3.73
CA ARG A 84 2.45 -4.52 4.84
C ARG A 84 1.07 -4.24 5.37
N PRO A 85 0.15 -5.22 5.42
CA PRO A 85 -1.07 -5.04 6.16
C PRO A 85 -0.65 -4.71 7.58
N SER A 86 -0.95 -3.49 8.01
CA SER A 86 -0.97 -3.20 9.43
C SER A 86 -1.91 -4.25 10.00
N GLU A 87 -1.46 -5.03 10.99
CA GLU A 87 -2.41 -5.68 11.87
C GLU A 87 -3.24 -4.53 12.45
N HIS A 88 -4.36 -4.23 11.79
CA HIS A 88 -5.50 -3.68 12.44
C HIS A 88 -5.88 -4.79 13.41
N LEU A 89 -5.18 -4.83 14.55
CA LEU A 89 -5.83 -5.05 15.81
C LEU A 89 -7.05 -4.15 15.69
N THR A 90 -8.19 -4.74 15.35
CA THR A 90 -9.49 -4.18 15.61
C THR A 90 -9.43 -3.86 17.08
N GLN A 91 -8.95 -2.66 17.41
CA GLN A 91 -9.11 -2.06 18.70
C GLN A 91 -10.63 -1.91 18.79
N THR A 92 -11.27 -2.97 19.28
CA THR A 92 -12.69 -3.00 19.58
C THR A 92 -13.02 -1.91 20.60
N GLY A 93 -12.04 -1.41 21.33
CA GLY A 93 -12.11 -0.16 22.08
C GLY A 93 -11.72 1.05 21.24
N ARG A 94 -12.61 1.52 20.36
CA ARG A 94 -12.56 2.95 19.99
C ARG A 94 -12.89 3.70 21.28
N GLY A 95 -11.91 4.32 21.93
CA GLY A 95 -12.15 5.16 23.10
C GLY A 95 -13.04 6.32 22.70
N ILE A 96 -14.34 6.23 23.01
CA ILE A 96 -15.29 7.31 22.77
C ILE A 96 -15.32 8.13 24.06
N ASP A 97 -14.97 9.42 23.97
CA ASP A 97 -15.17 10.36 25.07
C ASP A 97 -16.67 10.69 25.18
N ILE A 98 -17.27 10.37 26.32
CA ILE A 98 -18.70 10.58 26.57
C ILE A 98 -18.87 11.58 27.71
N VAL A 99 -19.54 12.70 27.41
CA VAL A 99 -19.93 13.70 28.40
C VAL A 99 -21.43 13.54 28.68
N LEU A 100 -21.78 13.33 29.95
CA LEU A 100 -23.17 13.28 30.40
C LEU A 100 -23.53 14.59 31.11
N ALA A 101 -24.44 15.36 30.53
CA ALA A 101 -25.02 16.53 31.17
C ALA A 101 -26.40 16.18 31.75
N LEU A 102 -26.61 16.48 33.03
CA LEU A 102 -27.86 16.22 33.75
C LEU A 102 -28.48 17.55 34.14
N ASP A 103 -29.77 17.76 33.81
CA ASP A 103 -30.52 18.91 34.28
C ASP A 103 -30.85 18.77 35.78
N VAL A 104 -30.75 19.88 36.50
CA VAL A 104 -31.04 20.01 37.94
C VAL A 104 -32.14 21.04 38.22
N SER A 105 -32.91 21.43 37.20
CA SER A 105 -34.06 22.31 37.35
C SER A 105 -35.11 21.71 38.29
N GLY A 106 -35.94 22.55 38.92
CA GLY A 106 -36.99 22.08 39.84
C GLY A 106 -37.98 21.09 39.21
N SER A 107 -38.10 21.08 37.87
CA SER A 107 -38.90 20.08 37.15
C SER A 107 -38.35 18.64 37.27
N MET A 108 -37.08 18.49 37.66
CA MET A 108 -36.41 17.21 37.84
C MET A 108 -36.59 16.62 39.25
N GLU A 109 -37.14 17.39 40.19
CA GLU A 109 -37.53 16.94 41.54
C GLU A 109 -38.93 16.32 41.58
N ILE A 110 -39.67 16.40 40.47
CA ILE A 110 -41.02 15.82 40.36
C ILE A 110 -40.94 14.28 40.39
N GLU A 111 -41.85 13.65 41.13
CA GLU A 111 -41.97 12.19 41.29
C GLU A 111 -43.06 11.57 40.41
N ASP A 112 -43.23 12.07 39.19
CA ASP A 112 -44.09 11.44 38.18
C ASP A 112 -43.52 10.09 37.72
N LEU A 113 -42.21 9.93 37.86
CA LEU A 113 -41.49 8.66 37.90
C LEU A 113 -41.06 8.40 39.36
N LYS A 114 -41.05 7.14 39.82
CA LYS A 114 -40.52 6.80 41.15
C LYS A 114 -39.08 6.33 41.07
N PRO A 115 -38.13 6.88 41.84
CA PRO A 115 -38.15 8.15 42.58
C PRO A 115 -38.01 9.32 41.59
N THR A 116 -37.76 10.54 42.09
CA THR A 116 -37.58 11.77 41.29
C THR A 116 -36.82 11.55 39.97
N ARG A 117 -37.20 12.31 38.93
CA ARG A 117 -36.56 12.25 37.60
C ARG A 117 -35.03 12.38 37.69
N LEU A 118 -34.53 13.24 38.58
CA LEU A 118 -33.09 13.40 38.82
C LEU A 118 -32.44 12.11 39.34
N GLU A 119 -33.04 11.46 40.35
CA GLU A 119 -32.51 10.21 40.91
C GLU A 119 -32.62 9.05 39.91
N ALA A 120 -33.67 9.00 39.11
CA ALA A 120 -33.77 8.05 38.00
C ALA A 120 -32.66 8.25 36.96
N ALA A 121 -32.38 9.50 36.56
CA ALA A 121 -31.33 9.84 35.61
C ALA A 121 -29.92 9.49 36.14
N LYS A 122 -29.61 9.79 37.41
CA LYS A 122 -28.36 9.37 38.07
C LYS A 122 -28.16 7.85 38.03
N ARG A 123 -29.21 7.07 38.31
CA ARG A 123 -29.13 5.60 38.27
C ARG A 123 -28.94 5.06 36.85
N LEU A 124 -29.55 5.70 35.85
CA LEU A 124 -29.33 5.36 34.45
C LEU A 124 -27.88 5.65 34.03
N ALA A 125 -27.36 6.83 34.37
CA ALA A 125 -25.99 7.24 34.09
C ALA A 125 -24.97 6.26 34.69
N ARG A 126 -25.13 5.86 35.96
CA ARG A 126 -24.25 4.86 36.60
C ARG A 126 -24.27 3.51 35.88
N ARG A 127 -25.47 3.03 35.49
CA ARG A 127 -25.61 1.77 34.73
C ARG A 127 -24.99 1.85 33.34
N PHE A 128 -25.12 2.99 32.68
CA PHE A 128 -24.50 3.25 31.39
C PHE A 128 -22.96 3.18 31.48
N VAL A 129 -22.37 3.88 32.46
CA VAL A 129 -20.91 3.86 32.69
C VAL A 129 -20.42 2.46 33.05
N GLN A 130 -21.14 1.71 33.89
CA GLN A 130 -20.76 0.34 34.26
C GLN A 130 -20.76 -0.62 33.05
N ARG A 131 -21.74 -0.52 32.15
CA ARG A 131 -21.78 -1.36 30.95
C ARG A 131 -20.62 -1.05 30.00
N GLN A 132 -20.30 0.23 29.82
CA GLN A 132 -19.17 0.65 28.99
C GLN A 132 -17.81 0.25 29.60
N ALA A 133 -17.70 0.15 30.92
CA ALA A 133 -16.47 -0.29 31.58
C ALA A 133 -16.22 -1.81 31.50
N GLN A 134 -17.22 -2.61 31.09
CA GLN A 134 -17.15 -4.07 31.03
C GLN A 134 -17.00 -4.64 29.61
N GLY A 135 -17.08 -3.81 28.57
CA GLY A 135 -16.90 -4.19 27.16
C GLY A 135 -15.63 -3.59 26.57
#